data_AF-A0A5C6KDQ7-F1
#
_entry.id   AF-A0A5C6KDQ7-F1
#
_cell.length_a   1.000
_cell.length_b   1.000
_cell.length_c   1.000
_cell.angle_alpha   90.00
_cell.angle_beta   90.00
_cell.angle_gamma   90.00
#
_symmetry.space_group_name_H-M   'P 1'
#
loop_
_entity.id
_entity.type
_entity.pdbx_description
1 polymer ?
#
loop_
_entity_poly.entity_id
_entity_poly.type
_entity_poly.pdbx_seq_one_letter_code
_entity_poly.pdbx_strand_id
1 'polypeptide(L)' 'MMTLEGLKARMEELIGQLEFHSRFYDMILAEDMANETELLEAIDEMLDEYIDLSEQIKKLQG' A
#
# COMPACT_ATOMS: atom_id res chain seq x y z
N MET A 1 18.41 -5.63 10.48
CA MET A 1 18.53 -5.30 9.05
C MET A 1 17.68 -6.31 8.29
N MET A 2 16.68 -5.85 7.54
CA MET A 2 15.79 -6.74 6.75
C MET A 2 16.55 -7.33 5.55
N THR A 3 16.14 -8.51 5.08
CA THR A 3 16.71 -9.16 3.87
C THR A 3 15.93 -8.72 2.62
N LEU A 4 16.55 -8.85 1.43
CA LEU A 4 15.92 -8.52 0.15
C LEU A 4 14.63 -9.33 -0.09
N GLU A 5 14.62 -10.61 0.28
CA GLU A 5 13.42 -11.46 0.19
C GLU A 5 12.33 -11.01 1.15
N GLY A 6 12.68 -10.62 2.38
CA GLY A 6 11.72 -10.08 3.35
C GLY A 6 11.08 -8.77 2.89
N LEU A 7 11.87 -7.90 2.25
CA LEU A 7 11.37 -6.65 1.67
C LEU A 7 10.44 -6.89 0.47
N LYS A 8 10.76 -7.84 -0.40
CA LYS A 8 9.89 -8.22 -1.52
C LYS A 8 8.55 -8.78 -1.04
N ALA A 9 8.56 -9.68 -0.05
CA ALA A 9 7.34 -10.22 0.53
C ALA A 9 6.46 -9.12 1.14
N ARG A 10 7.08 -8.12 1.80
CA ARG A 10 6.35 -6.98 2.36
C ARG A 10 5.74 -6.07 1.28
N MET A 11 6.43 -5.86 0.17
CA MET A 11 5.86 -5.13 -0.97
C MET A 11 4.68 -5.85 -1.61
N GLU A 12 4.75 -7.17 -1.76
CA GLU A 12 3.63 -7.96 -2.31
C GLU A 12 2.40 -7.89 -1.39
N GLU A 13 2.60 -7.93 -0.07
CA GLU A 13 1.54 -7.73 0.92
C GLU A 13 0.89 -6.34 0.78
N LEU A 14 1.71 -5.29 0.66
CA LEU A 14 1.24 -3.91 0.54
C LEU A 14 0.48 -3.66 -0.78
N ILE A 15 0.95 -4.24 -1.89
CA ILE A 15 0.23 -4.19 -3.17
C ILE A 15 -1.13 -4.89 -3.04
N GLY A 16 -1.19 -6.06 -2.40
CA GLY A 16 -2.45 -6.76 -2.17
C GLY A 16 -3.44 -5.96 -1.32
N GLN A 17 -2.95 -5.24 -0.31
CA GLN A 17 -3.77 -4.33 0.49
C GLN A 17 -4.27 -3.13 -0.36
N LEU A 18 -3.43 -2.52 -1.20
CA LEU A 18 -3.83 -1.41 -2.08
C LEU A 18 -4.91 -1.85 -3.09
N GLU A 19 -4.76 -3.03 -3.68
CA GLU A 19 -5.77 -3.62 -4.57
C GLU A 19 -7.09 -3.89 -3.84
N PHE A 20 -7.02 -4.35 -2.58
CA PHE A 20 -8.19 -4.53 -1.74
C PHE A 20 -8.88 -3.19 -1.46
N HIS A 21 -8.14 -2.16 -1.06
CA HIS A 21 -8.69 -0.82 -0.81
C HIS A 21 -9.28 -0.19 -2.07
N SER A 22 -8.67 -0.36 -3.24
CA SER A 22 -9.23 0.11 -4.51
C SER A 22 -10.55 -0.59 -4.86
N ARG A 23 -10.67 -1.90 -4.66
CA ARG A 23 -11.94 -2.61 -4.88
C ARG A 23 -12.99 -2.25 -3.83
N PHE A 24 -12.55 -2.01 -2.60
CA PHE A 24 -13.41 -1.56 -1.51
C PHE A 24 -13.93 -0.15 -1.76
N TYR A 25 -13.11 0.74 -2.36
CA TYR A 25 -13.53 2.06 -2.83
C TYR A 25 -14.60 1.96 -3.91
N ASP A 26 -14.42 1.11 -4.93
CA ASP A 26 -15.42 0.88 -5.98
C ASP A 26 -16.75 0.38 -5.38
N MET A 27 -16.68 -0.45 -4.33
CA MET A 27 -17.85 -0.98 -3.61
C MET A 27 -18.51 0.06 -2.70
N ILE A 28 -17.73 0.89 -2.00
CA ILE A 28 -18.22 1.95 -1.12
C ILE A 28 -18.83 3.10 -1.92
N LEU A 29 -18.18 3.54 -3.00
CA LEU A 29 -18.74 4.56 -3.89
C LEU A 29 -20.07 4.10 -4.49
N ALA A 30 -20.26 2.79 -4.65
CA ALA A 30 -21.52 2.20 -5.07
C ALA A 30 -22.59 2.16 -3.95
N GLU A 31 -22.20 2.25 -2.67
CA GLU A 31 -23.09 2.14 -1.49
C GLU A 31 -23.11 3.37 -0.54
N ASP A 32 -22.45 4.48 -0.91
CA ASP A 32 -22.49 5.79 -0.22
C ASP A 32 -22.03 5.77 1.27
N MET A 33 -21.18 4.81 1.66
CA MET A 33 -20.91 4.50 3.08
C MET A 33 -19.43 4.24 3.44
N ALA A 34 -18.55 5.20 3.12
CA ALA A 34 -17.36 5.53 3.91
C ALA A 34 -16.97 6.99 3.61
N ASN A 35 -16.50 7.72 4.62
CA ASN A 35 -16.04 9.09 4.42
C ASN A 35 -14.82 9.05 3.50
N GLU A 36 -14.96 9.52 2.26
CA GLU A 36 -13.92 9.55 1.22
C GLU A 36 -12.54 9.94 1.76
N THR A 37 -12.53 10.89 2.70
CA THR A 37 -11.33 11.36 3.43
C THR A 37 -10.58 10.25 4.17
N GLU A 38 -11.24 9.41 4.96
CA GLU A 38 -10.58 8.35 5.76
C GLU A 38 -9.93 7.30 4.85
N LEU A 39 -10.55 7.04 3.70
CA LEU A 39 -10.00 6.11 2.73
C LEU A 39 -8.80 6.71 1.98
N LEU A 40 -8.89 7.97 1.58
CA LEU A 40 -7.78 8.69 0.97
C LEU A 40 -6.57 8.76 1.92
N GLU A 41 -6.80 9.00 3.21
CA GLU A 41 -5.75 8.98 4.24
C GLU A 41 -5.08 7.60 4.35
N ALA A 42 -5.87 6.51 4.37
CA ALA A 42 -5.32 5.16 4.40
C ALA A 42 -4.51 4.82 3.14
N ILE A 43 -4.95 5.28 1.96
CA ILE A 43 -4.22 5.10 0.70
C ILE A 43 -2.90 5.88 0.72
N ASP A 44 -2.90 7.13 1.19
CA ASP A 44 -1.70 7.96 1.28
C ASP A 44 -0.66 7.33 2.22
N GLU A 45 -1.05 6.85 3.41
CA GLU A 45 -0.14 6.17 4.34
C GLU A 45 0.51 4.93 3.72
N MET A 46 -0.27 4.15 2.95
CA MET A 46 0.24 2.97 2.27
C MET A 46 1.17 3.29 1.10
N LEU A 47 0.89 4.37 0.36
CA LEU A 47 1.77 4.84 -0.71
C LEU A 47 3.12 5.31 -0.16
N ASP A 48 3.12 5.97 1.00
CA ASP A 48 4.35 6.37 1.69
C ASP A 48 5.17 5.15 2.15
N GLU A 49 4.54 4.12 2.72
CA GLU A 49 5.22 2.85 3.09
C GLU A 49 5.83 2.18 1.85
N TYR A 50 5.13 2.20 0.71
CA TYR A 50 5.63 1.65 -0.55
C TYR A 50 6.88 2.37 -1.05
N ILE A 51 6.88 3.71 -1.00
CA ILE A 51 8.02 4.54 -1.43
C ILE A 51 9.26 4.24 -0.59
N ASP A 52 9.11 4.21 0.74
CA ASP A 52 10.24 3.91 1.64
C ASP A 52 10.80 2.50 1.40
N LEU A 53 9.94 1.49 1.27
CA LEU A 53 10.36 0.13 0.94
C LEU A 53 11.09 0.04 -0.40
N SER A 54 10.59 0.76 -1.41
CA SER A 54 11.22 0.84 -2.73
C SER A 54 12.63 1.46 -2.66
N GLU A 55 12.82 2.50 -1.86
CA GLU A 55 14.14 3.09 -1.63
C GLU A 55 15.08 2.15 -0.89
N GLN A 56 14.59 1.42 0.13
CA GLN A 56 15.38 0.45 0.87
C GLN A 56 15.85 -0.68 -0.05
N ILE A 57 15.00 -1.16 -0.97
CA ILE A 57 15.39 -2.17 -1.96
C ILE A 57 16.45 -1.64 -2.92
N LYS A 58 16.28 -0.41 -3.44
CA LYS A 58 17.30 0.23 -4.31
C LYS A 58 18.65 0.30 -3.61
N LYS A 59 18.68 0.72 -2.33
CA LYS A 59 19.90 0.78 -1.51
C LYS A 59 20.56 -0.60 -1.32
N LEU A 60 19.78 -1.68 -1.29
CA LEU A 60 20.28 -3.05 -1.18
C LEU A 60 20.73 -3.66 -2.52
N GLN A 61 20.27 -3.12 -3.65
CA GLN A 61 20.63 -3.60 -4.98
C GLN A 61 21.91 -2.97 -5.55
N GLY A 62 22.39 -1.86 -4.95
CA GLY A 62 23.62 -1.17 -5.35
C GLY A 62 23.37 -0.07 -6.38
#